data_AF-M7B706-F1
#
_entry.id   AF-M7B706-F1
#
_cell.length_a   1.000
_cell.length_b   1.000
_cell.length_c   1.000
_cell.angle_alpha   90.00
_cell.angle_beta   90.00
_cell.angle_gamma   90.00
#
_symmetry.space_group_name_H-M   'P 1'
#
loop_
_entity.id
_entity.type
_entity.pdbx_description
1 polymer ?
#
loop_
_entity_poly.entity_id
_entity_poly.type
_entity_poly.pdbx_seq_one_letter_code
_entity_poly.pdbx_strand_id
1 'polypeptide(L)'
;MIGNGTCNVTFTCSTGERARHLNYTWTRPAGGAVLATEESLLLQHRLGDEDSPITCTATNPVSNSSASASPKVACEGDTRSIPPP
;
A
#
# COMPACT_ATOMS: atom_id res chain seq x y z
N MET A 1 3.23 26.40 -14.78
CA MET A 1 1.96 25.91 -14.19
C MET A 1 2.26 24.53 -13.62
N ILE A 2 2.37 24.42 -12.29
CA ILE A 2 2.67 23.14 -11.63
C ILE A 2 1.44 22.26 -11.87
N GLY A 3 1.55 21.30 -12.79
CA GLY A 3 0.47 20.38 -13.13
C GLY A 3 -0.04 19.70 -11.87
N ASN A 4 -1.33 19.44 -11.78
CA ASN A 4 -2.00 18.75 -10.67
C ASN A 4 -1.16 17.55 -10.20
N GLY A 5 -0.31 17.76 -9.18
CA GLY A 5 0.77 16.88 -8.81
C GLY A 5 0.27 15.68 -8.02
N THR A 6 -0.59 14.87 -8.61
CA THR A 6 -1.05 13.60 -8.04
C THR A 6 -0.25 12.46 -8.66
N CYS A 7 0.40 11.69 -7.80
CA CYS A 7 1.10 10.46 -8.13
C CYS A 7 0.17 9.26 -7.87
N ASN A 8 0.02 8.40 -8.86
CA ASN A 8 -0.67 7.12 -8.70
C ASN A 8 0.35 6.04 -8.37
N VAL A 9 0.20 5.47 -7.19
CA VAL A 9 0.98 4.31 -6.76
C VAL A 9 0.05 3.12 -6.60
N THR A 10 0.48 1.98 -7.12
CA THR A 10 -0.19 0.70 -6.89
C THR A 10 0.59 -0.06 -5.84
N PHE A 11 -0.06 -0.36 -4.73
CA PHE A 11 0.49 -1.21 -3.70
C PHE A 11 -0.03 -2.63 -3.88
N THR A 12 0.88 -3.61 -3.79
CA THR A 12 0.53 -5.02 -3.85
C THR A 12 0.95 -5.66 -2.54
N CYS A 13 0.02 -6.33 -1.88
CA CYS A 13 0.26 -7.05 -0.65
C CYS A 13 0.40 -8.53 -0.97
N SER A 14 1.63 -8.97 -1.21
CA SER A 14 1.92 -10.38 -1.41
C SER A 14 2.37 -11.03 -0.11
N THR A 15 1.96 -12.27 0.07
CA THR A 15 2.40 -13.14 1.16
C THR A 15 2.86 -14.45 0.51
N GLY A 16 3.83 -15.13 1.13
CA GLY A 16 4.32 -16.41 0.63
C GLY A 16 3.27 -17.53 0.65
N GLU A 17 2.13 -17.30 1.30
CA GLU A 17 0.97 -18.20 1.33
C GLU A 17 0.12 -18.07 0.06
N ARG A 18 -0.63 -19.13 -0.29
CA ARG A 18 -1.55 -19.06 -1.42
C ARG A 18 -2.70 -18.08 -1.12
N ALA A 19 -2.80 -17.02 -1.91
CA ALA A 19 -3.80 -15.94 -1.79
C ALA A 19 -5.27 -16.40 -1.64
N ARG A 20 -5.61 -17.63 -2.05
CA ARG A 20 -6.98 -18.18 -1.98
C ARG A 20 -7.57 -18.29 -0.56
N HIS A 21 -6.74 -18.31 0.48
CA HIS A 21 -7.22 -18.37 1.87
C HIS A 21 -6.91 -17.10 2.67
N LEU A 22 -6.46 -16.05 1.99
CA LEU A 22 -6.00 -14.83 2.63
C LEU A 22 -7.02 -13.72 2.38
N ASN A 23 -7.54 -13.18 3.46
CA ASN A 23 -8.35 -11.99 3.41
C ASN A 23 -7.43 -10.77 3.49
N TYR A 24 -7.29 -10.05 2.38
CA TYR A 24 -6.53 -8.81 2.34
C TYR A 24 -7.41 -7.66 2.80
N THR A 25 -6.87 -6.76 3.61
CA THR A 25 -7.58 -5.57 4.07
C THR A 25 -6.61 -4.42 4.16
N TRP A 26 -6.84 -3.41 3.34
CA TRP A 26 -6.10 -2.16 3.35
C TRP A 26 -6.82 -1.16 4.25
N THR A 27 -6.08 -0.60 5.20
CA THR A 27 -6.62 0.38 6.15
C THR A 27 -5.69 1.57 6.25
N ARG A 28 -6.26 2.74 6.59
CA ARG A 28 -5.48 3.94 6.90
C ARG A 28 -5.40 4.11 8.43
N PRO A 29 -4.20 4.22 9.03
CA PRO A 29 -4.03 4.36 10.48
C PRO A 29 -4.64 5.66 11.03
N ALA A 30 -4.70 6.72 10.22
CA ALA A 30 -5.21 8.03 10.62
C ALA A 30 -6.76 8.14 10.75
N GLY A 31 -7.49 7.02 10.78
CA GLY A 31 -8.96 7.07 10.90
C GLY A 31 -9.70 5.76 10.64
N GLY A 32 -9.01 4.62 10.52
CA GLY A 32 -9.64 3.29 10.48
C GLY A 32 -10.44 2.97 9.21
N ALA A 33 -10.47 3.86 8.23
CA ALA A 33 -11.20 3.63 6.99
C ALA A 33 -10.54 2.48 6.20
N VAL A 34 -11.35 1.48 5.86
CA VAL A 34 -10.98 0.42 4.93
C VAL A 34 -10.94 1.02 3.53
N LEU A 35 -9.78 0.92 2.87
CA LEU A 35 -9.56 1.45 1.53
C LEU A 35 -9.95 0.42 0.47
N ALA A 36 -9.55 -0.83 0.68
CA ALA A 36 -9.85 -1.94 -0.20
C ALA A 36 -9.68 -3.27 0.54
N THR A 37 -10.25 -4.34 0.01
CA THR A 37 -10.12 -5.72 0.53
C THR A 37 -9.55 -6.66 -0.52
N GLU A 38 -8.69 -6.14 -1.39
CA GLU A 38 -8.03 -6.89 -2.46
C GLU A 38 -6.52 -6.96 -2.24
N GLU A 39 -5.85 -7.85 -2.96
CA GLU A 39 -4.39 -7.98 -2.92
C GLU A 39 -3.69 -6.67 -3.34
N SER A 40 -4.29 -5.96 -4.30
CA SER A 40 -3.76 -4.71 -4.85
C SER A 40 -4.63 -3.52 -4.47
N LEU A 41 -3.98 -2.40 -4.13
CA LEU A 41 -4.63 -1.12 -3.86
C LEU A 41 -4.02 -0.04 -4.77
N LEU A 42 -4.86 0.57 -5.60
CA LEU A 42 -4.50 1.77 -6.32
C LEU A 42 -4.77 3.00 -5.43
N LEU A 43 -3.74 3.78 -5.16
CA LEU A 43 -3.84 4.98 -4.35
C LEU A 43 -3.28 6.19 -5.09
N GLN A 44 -4.06 7.27 -5.12
CA GLN A 44 -3.62 8.55 -5.67
C GLN A 44 -3.13 9.41 -4.49
N HIS A 45 -1.85 9.75 -4.47
CA HIS A 45 -1.26 10.63 -3.47
C HIS A 45 -0.90 11.97 -4.10
N ARG A 46 -1.21 13.07 -3.42
CA ARG A 46 -0.89 14.41 -3.91
C ARG A 46 0.48 14.83 -3.38
N LEU A 47 1.39 15.24 -4.26
CA LEU A 47 2.70 15.78 -3.92
C LEU A 47 2.51 17.00 -3.01
N GLY A 48 3.15 16.97 -1.85
CA GLY A 48 3.02 17.99 -0.80
C GLY A 48 1.89 17.74 0.22
N ASP A 49 1.12 16.65 0.09
CA ASP A 49 0.18 16.22 1.12
C ASP A 49 0.94 15.56 2.31
N GLU A 50 0.26 15.40 3.44
CA GLU A 50 0.84 14.74 4.62
C GLU A 50 1.10 13.25 4.35
N ASP A 51 2.12 12.67 4.98
CA ASP A 51 2.33 11.23 4.83
C ASP A 51 1.16 10.48 5.47
N SER A 52 0.37 9.82 4.64
CA SER A 52 -0.73 8.97 5.06
C SER A 52 -0.37 7.52 4.79
N PRO A 53 0.43 6.88 5.66
CA PRO A 53 0.81 5.49 5.47
C PRO A 53 -0.45 4.63 5.42
N ILE A 54 -0.39 3.56 4.65
CA ILE A 54 -1.45 2.56 4.54
C ILE A 54 -0.96 1.26 5.14
N THR A 55 -1.86 0.48 5.73
CA THR A 55 -1.54 -0.84 6.28
C THR A 55 -2.34 -1.89 5.55
N CYS A 56 -1.65 -2.81 4.87
CA CYS A 56 -2.24 -4.07 4.45
C CYS A 56 -2.26 -5.02 5.64
N THR A 57 -3.39 -5.67 5.86
CA THR A 57 -3.53 -6.82 6.75
C THR A 57 -3.95 -8.02 5.92
N ALA A 58 -3.11 -9.03 5.83
CA ALA A 58 -3.41 -10.33 5.27
C ALA A 58 -3.79 -11.27 6.42
N THR A 59 -5.07 -11.62 6.49
CA THR A 59 -5.59 -12.51 7.52
C THR A 59 -5.81 -13.91 6.95
N ASN A 60 -5.12 -14.89 7.51
CA ASN A 60 -5.34 -16.32 7.29
C ASN A 60 -6.21 -16.85 8.46
N PRO A 61 -7.08 -17.86 8.25
CA PRO A 61 -7.75 -18.56 9.35
C PRO A 61 -6.86 -19.00 10.53
N VAL A 62 -5.54 -19.13 10.34
CA VAL A 62 -4.59 -19.52 11.40
C VAL A 62 -3.79 -18.33 11.98
N SER A 63 -3.55 -17.26 11.21
CA SER A 63 -2.64 -16.17 11.60
C SER A 63 -2.93 -14.89 10.83
N ASN A 64 -2.53 -13.73 11.37
CA ASN A 64 -2.61 -12.44 10.70
C ASN A 64 -1.22 -11.84 10.49
N SER A 65 -0.98 -11.34 9.27
CA SER A 65 0.22 -10.60 8.90
C SER A 65 -0.18 -9.20 8.47
N SER A 66 0.53 -8.18 8.94
CA SER A 66 0.27 -6.79 8.54
C SER A 66 1.55 -6.09 8.12
N ALA A 67 1.47 -5.28 7.08
CA ALA A 67 2.57 -4.48 6.55
C ALA A 67 2.09 -3.05 6.27
N SER A 68 2.90 -2.06 6.64
CA SER A 68 2.64 -0.65 6.38
C SER A 68 3.51 -0.12 5.24
N ALA A 69 2.94 0.73 4.39
CA ALA A 69 3.65 1.40 3.31
C ALA A 69 3.26 2.87 3.22
N SER A 70 4.22 3.75 2.92
CA SER A 70 3.99 5.19 2.81
C SER A 70 3.81 5.60 1.34
N PRO A 71 2.63 6.12 0.93
CA PRO A 71 2.38 6.63 -0.42
C PRO A 71 3.30 7.78 -0.78
N LYS A 72 3.60 8.63 0.20
CA LYS A 72 4.53 9.74 0.04
C LYS A 72 5.92 9.25 -0.33
N VAL A 73 6.44 8.27 0.40
CA VAL A 73 7.72 7.62 0.09
C VAL A 73 7.70 6.93 -1.27
N ALA A 74 6.59 6.33 -1.68
CA ALA A 74 6.51 5.71 -3.01
C ALA A 74 6.46 6.74 -4.15
N CYS A 75 5.90 7.93 -3.91
CA CYS A 75 5.74 9.00 -4.89
C CYS A 75 6.91 10.00 -4.93
N GLU A 76 7.58 10.19 -3.80
CA GLU A 76 8.75 11.06 -3.64
C GLU A 76 10.07 10.27 -3.57
N GLY A 77 9.99 8.95 -3.38
CA GLY A 77 11.12 8.04 -3.28
C GLY A 77 11.16 7.04 -4.43
N ASP A 78 11.92 7.40 -5.46
CA ASP A 78 12.47 6.45 -6.42
C ASP A 78 13.94 6.21 -6.03
N THR A 79 14.27 5.04 -5.47
CA THR A 79 15.60 4.38 -5.49
C THR A 79 15.64 3.18 -4.54
N ARG A 80 14.92 2.09 -4.88
CA ARG A 80 15.51 0.75 -4.65
C ARG A 80 15.02 -0.29 -5.65
N SER A 81 15.15 0.03 -6.93
CA SER A 81 15.40 -0.97 -7.97
C SER A 81 16.77 -1.60 -7.67
N ILE A 82 16.80 -2.63 -6.83
CA ILE A 82 17.98 -3.50 -6.74
C ILE A 82 18.05 -4.25 -8.07
N PRO A 83 19.16 -4.17 -8.83
CA PRO A 83 19.28 -4.83 -10.12
C PRO A 83 19.21 -6.37 -9.96
N PRO A 84 18.61 -7.10 -10.92
CA PRO A 84 18.80 -8.55 -10.99
C PRO A 84 20.27 -8.87 -11.35
N PRO A 85 20.78 -10.05 -10.96
CA PRO A 85 22.17 -10.46 -11.12
C PRO A 85 22.62 -10.57 -12.58
#